data_AF-A0A7J6TLR2-F1
#
_entry.id   AF-A0A7J6TLR2-F1
#
_cell.length_a   1.000
_cell.length_b   1.000
_cell.length_c   1.000
_cell.angle_alpha   90.00
_cell.angle_beta   90.00
_cell.angle_gamma   90.00
#
_symmetry.space_group_name_H-M   'P 1'
#
loop_
_entity.id
_entity.type
_entity.pdbx_description
1 polymer ?
#
loop_
_entity_poly.entity_id
_entity_poly.type
_entity_poly.pdbx_seq_one_letter_code
_entity_poly.pdbx_strand_id
1 'polypeptide(L)'
;MLLCGVITIKDNVISNKGAFNLLLWFSVLVMLASELKAKGFWIWLADLIDLSSLPPYACLLVVCLIFYATQYVFASITAHVSALYPAFIQIALSAGVDPEVACRALATCTWSGNLTPYTSAPNPAFFGLGYVTNKQWWGCGFVVLCVNFVELISIGFGYWWLLGFWSS
;
A
#
# COMPACT_ATOMS: atom_id res chain seq x y z
N MET A 1 -7.84 -25.12 19.20
CA MET A 1 -6.74 -24.92 20.16
C MET A 1 -7.24 -24.64 21.57
N LEU A 2 -8.08 -23.63 21.78
CA LEU A 2 -8.71 -23.36 23.09
C LEU A 2 -9.61 -24.53 23.55
N LEU A 3 -10.47 -25.04 22.66
CA LEU A 3 -11.30 -26.23 22.88
C LEU A 3 -10.49 -27.54 23.02
N CYS A 4 -9.24 -27.55 22.53
CA CYS A 4 -8.36 -28.73 22.62
C CYS A 4 -7.49 -28.71 23.89
N GLY A 5 -7.67 -27.72 24.77
CA GLY A 5 -6.88 -27.56 26.00
C GLY A 5 -5.42 -27.10 25.79
N VAL A 6 -5.02 -26.80 24.54
CA VAL A 6 -3.65 -26.39 24.19
C VAL A 6 -3.35 -24.95 24.63
N ILE A 7 -4.39 -24.12 24.76
CA ILE A 7 -4.28 -22.70 25.10
C ILE A 7 -5.24 -22.38 26.24
N THR A 8 -4.72 -21.83 27.33
CA THR A 8 -5.52 -21.37 28.49
C THR A 8 -5.76 -19.87 28.43
N ILE A 9 -6.99 -19.42 28.71
CA ILE A 9 -7.38 -17.98 28.65
C ILE A 9 -6.52 -17.11 29.59
N LYS A 10 -6.36 -17.53 30.85
CA LYS A 10 -5.56 -16.76 31.83
C LYS A 10 -4.12 -16.55 31.37
N ASP A 11 -3.45 -17.62 30.94
CA ASP A 11 -2.00 -17.60 30.74
C ASP A 11 -1.61 -17.13 29.33
N ASN A 12 -2.40 -17.46 28.32
CA ASN A 12 -2.02 -17.22 26.92
C ASN A 12 -2.79 -16.06 26.26
N VAL A 13 -3.97 -15.70 26.76
CA VAL A 13 -4.79 -14.61 26.19
C VAL A 13 -4.64 -13.36 27.05
N ILE A 14 -5.03 -13.43 28.34
CA ILE A 14 -5.04 -12.26 29.23
C ILE A 14 -3.63 -11.80 29.58
N SER A 15 -2.70 -12.74 29.81
CA SER A 15 -1.34 -12.40 30.22
C SER A 15 -0.42 -12.00 29.05
N ASN A 16 -0.91 -12.03 27.80
CA ASN A 16 -0.11 -11.73 26.61
C ASN A 16 0.05 -10.22 26.39
N LYS A 17 0.94 -9.61 27.16
CA LYS A 17 1.24 -8.17 27.10
C LYS A 17 1.69 -7.72 25.70
N GLY A 18 2.36 -8.59 24.93
CA GLY A 18 2.80 -8.29 23.57
C GLY A 18 1.64 -8.07 22.62
N ALA A 19 0.63 -8.95 22.68
CA ALA A 19 -0.58 -8.83 21.86
C ALA A 19 -1.39 -7.57 22.21
N PHE A 20 -1.53 -7.24 23.50
CA PHE A 20 -2.22 -6.02 23.92
C PHE A 20 -1.45 -4.75 23.54
N ASN A 21 -0.12 -4.74 23.70
CA ASN A 21 0.71 -3.63 23.25
C ASN A 21 0.53 -3.38 21.75
N LEU A 22 0.61 -4.45 20.95
CA LEU A 22 0.35 -4.40 19.50
C LEU A 22 -1.02 -3.81 19.18
N LEU A 23 -2.06 -4.32 19.83
CA LEU A 23 -3.44 -3.86 19.63
C LEU A 23 -3.58 -2.36 19.92
N LEU A 24 -2.95 -1.87 20.99
CA LEU A 24 -3.02 -0.47 21.38
C LEU A 24 -2.33 0.46 20.37
N TRP A 25 -1.06 0.23 20.03
CA TRP A 25 -0.37 1.16 19.13
C TRP A 25 -0.88 1.06 17.67
N PHE A 26 -1.23 -0.13 17.21
CA PHE A 26 -1.74 -0.32 15.84
C PHE A 26 -3.14 0.30 15.67
N SER A 27 -4.02 0.17 16.67
CA SER A 27 -5.36 0.78 16.60
C SER A 27 -5.34 2.30 16.45
N VAL A 28 -4.42 2.99 17.13
CA VAL A 28 -4.23 4.44 17.00
C VAL A 28 -3.83 4.82 15.57
N LEU A 29 -2.92 4.06 14.94
CA LEU A 29 -2.51 4.30 13.55
C LEU A 29 -3.66 4.07 12.56
N VAL A 30 -4.44 3.01 12.75
CA VAL A 30 -5.61 2.71 11.90
C VAL A 30 -6.67 3.81 12.03
N MET A 31 -6.91 4.31 13.25
CA MET A 31 -7.82 5.43 13.50
C MET A 31 -7.36 6.69 12.76
N LEU A 32 -6.09 7.08 12.89
CA LEU A 32 -5.55 8.27 12.21
C LEU A 32 -5.68 8.18 10.68
N ALA A 33 -5.35 7.02 10.10
CA ALA A 33 -5.50 6.79 8.67
C ALA A 33 -6.97 6.89 8.21
N SER A 34 -7.89 6.39 9.04
CA SER A 34 -9.33 6.44 8.77
C SER A 34 -9.88 7.86 8.83
N GLU A 35 -9.43 8.66 9.80
CA GLU A 35 -9.82 10.07 9.91
C GLU A 35 -9.28 10.93 8.75
N LEU A 36 -8.03 10.72 8.34
CA LEU A 36 -7.48 11.40 7.15
C LEU A 36 -8.30 11.09 5.89
N LYS A 37 -8.73 9.84 5.74
CA LYS A 37 -9.65 9.43 4.67
C LYS A 37 -11.01 10.13 4.80
N ALA A 38 -11.62 10.13 5.99
CA ALA A 38 -12.93 10.72 6.22
C ALA A 38 -12.97 12.24 5.98
N LYS A 39 -11.84 12.93 6.23
CA LYS A 39 -11.69 14.37 5.95
C LYS A 39 -11.40 14.69 4.47
N GLY A 40 -11.29 13.68 3.60
CA GLY A 40 -11.03 13.87 2.18
C GLY A 40 -9.61 14.37 1.87
N PHE A 41 -8.66 14.23 2.80
CA PHE A 41 -7.27 14.69 2.63
C PHE A 41 -6.65 14.16 1.33
N TRP A 42 -6.91 12.90 1.03
CA TRP A 42 -6.36 12.21 -0.13
C TRP A 42 -6.96 12.67 -1.47
N ILE A 43 -8.22 13.12 -1.48
CA ILE A 43 -8.87 13.71 -2.65
C ILE A 43 -8.26 15.10 -2.89
N TRP A 44 -8.19 15.92 -1.84
CA TRP A 44 -7.54 17.22 -1.91
C TRP A 44 -6.08 17.14 -2.37
N LEU A 45 -5.32 16.14 -1.89
CA LEU A 45 -3.94 15.93 -2.31
C LEU A 45 -3.85 15.51 -3.79
N ALA A 46 -4.78 14.67 -4.24
CA ALA A 46 -4.86 14.26 -5.64
C ALA A 46 -5.16 15.45 -6.57
N ASP A 47 -6.06 16.35 -6.16
CA ASP A 47 -6.42 17.56 -6.91
C ASP A 47 -5.25 18.56 -7.05
N LEU A 48 -4.29 18.55 -6.11
CA LEU A 48 -3.06 19.35 -6.22
C LEU A 48 -2.06 18.82 -7.24
N ILE A 49 -2.17 17.53 -7.61
CA ILE A 49 -1.25 16.87 -8.53
C ILE A 49 -1.75 17.08 -9.96
N ASP A 50 -1.34 18.19 -10.57
CA ASP A 50 -1.59 18.42 -12.00
C ASP A 50 -0.55 17.70 -12.87
N LEU A 51 -0.99 16.63 -13.55
CA LEU A 51 -0.18 15.84 -14.47
C LEU A 51 -0.62 16.02 -15.93
N SER A 52 -1.47 17.01 -16.22
CA SER A 52 -2.07 17.23 -17.55
C SER A 52 -1.04 17.57 -18.65
N SER A 53 0.13 18.07 -18.28
CA SER A 53 1.22 18.41 -19.21
C SER A 53 2.09 17.22 -19.61
N LEU A 54 1.95 16.07 -18.95
CA LEU A 54 2.78 14.89 -19.21
C LEU A 54 2.15 13.98 -20.28
N PRO A 55 2.98 13.31 -21.10
CA PRO A 55 2.51 12.22 -21.95
C PRO A 55 1.81 11.13 -21.12
N PRO A 56 0.79 10.43 -21.66
CA PRO A 56 -0.01 9.45 -20.91
C PRO A 56 0.84 8.40 -20.17
N TYR A 57 1.88 7.88 -20.82
CA TYR A 57 2.79 6.89 -20.22
C TYR A 57 3.60 7.46 -19.05
N ALA A 58 4.10 8.69 -19.19
CA ALA A 58 4.85 9.36 -18.12
C ALA A 58 3.94 9.72 -16.95
N CYS A 59 2.70 10.17 -17.23
CA CYS A 59 1.68 10.39 -16.21
C CYS A 59 1.41 9.10 -15.42
N LEU A 60 1.16 7.98 -16.11
CA LEU A 60 0.88 6.70 -15.46
C LEU A 60 2.01 6.24 -14.53
N LEU A 61 3.27 6.40 -14.96
CA LEU A 61 4.43 6.10 -14.12
C LEU A 61 4.49 6.94 -12.86
N VAL A 62 4.26 8.25 -12.97
CA VAL A 62 4.26 9.17 -11.84
C VAL A 62 3.10 8.86 -10.89
N VAL A 63 1.90 8.60 -11.42
CA VAL A 63 0.73 8.17 -10.65
C VAL A 63 1.03 6.90 -9.84
N CYS A 64 1.62 5.88 -10.48
CA CYS A 64 2.00 4.63 -9.80
C CYS A 64 3.05 4.88 -8.70
N LEU A 65 4.05 5.72 -8.98
CA LEU A 65 5.09 6.06 -8.01
C LEU A 65 4.52 6.76 -6.77
N ILE A 66 3.66 7.76 -6.98
CA ILE A 66 2.98 8.47 -5.89
C ILE A 66 2.05 7.52 -5.13
N PHE A 67 1.35 6.62 -5.82
CA PHE A 67 0.50 5.61 -5.18
C PHE A 67 1.31 4.67 -4.27
N TYR A 68 2.50 4.22 -4.70
CA TYR A 68 3.42 3.49 -3.83
C TYR A 68 3.95 4.33 -2.66
N ALA A 69 4.31 5.59 -2.90
CA ALA A 69 4.86 6.46 -1.86
C ALA A 69 3.84 6.74 -0.75
N THR A 70 2.57 6.94 -1.12
CA THR A 70 1.48 7.16 -0.16
C THR A 70 1.17 5.94 0.69
N GLN A 71 1.47 4.71 0.23
CA GLN A 71 1.28 3.49 1.03
C GLN A 71 2.04 3.52 2.36
N TYR A 72 3.18 4.23 2.45
CA TYR A 72 3.93 4.39 3.70
C TYR A 72 3.11 5.03 4.82
N VAL A 73 2.09 5.81 4.48
CA VAL A 73 1.23 6.52 5.44
C VAL A 73 0.01 5.68 5.84
N PHE A 74 -0.21 4.53 5.19
CA PHE A 74 -1.37 3.66 5.45
C PHE A 74 -0.99 2.37 6.16
N ALA A 75 -1.75 2.06 7.21
CA ALA A 75 -1.66 0.81 7.97
C ALA A 75 -2.41 -0.37 7.34
N SER A 76 -3.01 -0.18 6.16
CA SER A 76 -3.74 -1.23 5.47
C SER A 76 -3.79 -0.96 3.97
N ILE A 77 -3.48 -1.99 3.18
CA ILE A 77 -3.61 -1.97 1.72
C ILE A 77 -5.07 -1.72 1.34
N THR A 78 -6.03 -2.38 2.00
CA THR A 78 -7.46 -2.19 1.72
C THR A 78 -7.91 -0.76 2.01
N ALA A 79 -7.44 -0.17 3.11
CA ALA A 79 -7.74 1.23 3.44
C ALA A 79 -7.13 2.20 2.42
N HIS A 80 -5.90 1.92 1.96
CA HIS A 80 -5.21 2.68 0.93
C HIS A 80 -5.95 2.65 -0.42
N VAL A 81 -6.23 1.45 -0.95
CA VAL A 81 -6.96 1.26 -2.20
C VAL A 81 -8.35 1.91 -2.14
N SER A 82 -9.09 1.70 -1.05
CA SER A 82 -10.43 2.29 -0.92
C SER A 82 -10.44 3.82 -0.75
N ALA A 83 -9.30 4.46 -0.50
CA ALA A 83 -9.18 5.92 -0.36
C ALA A 83 -8.65 6.57 -1.63
N LEU A 84 -7.59 5.99 -2.21
CA LEU A 84 -6.78 6.65 -3.24
C LEU A 84 -7.05 6.12 -4.66
N TYR A 85 -7.44 4.84 -4.78
CA TYR A 85 -7.57 4.20 -6.09
C TYR A 85 -8.55 4.92 -7.03
N PRO A 86 -9.76 5.37 -6.60
CA PRO A 86 -10.68 6.08 -7.49
C PRO A 86 -10.12 7.42 -7.99
N ALA A 87 -9.48 8.20 -7.11
CA ALA A 87 -8.91 9.49 -7.46
C ALA A 87 -7.73 9.35 -8.43
N PHE A 88 -6.85 8.38 -8.19
CA PHE A 88 -5.66 8.15 -9.01
C PHE A 88 -6.01 7.59 -10.40
N ILE A 89 -7.04 6.76 -10.50
CA ILE A 89 -7.59 6.39 -11.81
C ILE A 89 -8.08 7.63 -12.55
N GLN A 90 -8.86 8.49 -11.88
CA GLN A 90 -9.41 9.68 -12.54
C GLN A 90 -8.32 10.59 -13.10
N ILE A 91 -7.22 10.76 -12.36
CA ILE A 91 -6.03 11.50 -12.83
C ILE A 91 -5.42 10.85 -14.08
N ALA A 92 -5.20 9.54 -14.07
CA ALA A 92 -4.63 8.82 -15.21
C ALA A 92 -5.54 8.90 -16.45
N LEU A 93 -6.85 8.74 -16.29
CA LEU A 93 -7.83 8.87 -17.37
C LEU A 93 -7.85 10.28 -17.97
N SER A 94 -7.73 11.30 -17.12
CA SER A 94 -7.73 12.71 -17.55
C SER A 94 -6.48 13.05 -18.37
N ALA A 95 -5.38 12.31 -18.17
CA ALA A 95 -4.16 12.39 -18.98
C ALA A 95 -4.20 11.54 -20.26
N GLY A 96 -5.34 10.91 -20.59
CA GLY A 96 -5.52 10.12 -21.81
C GLY A 96 -4.97 8.69 -21.74
N VAL A 97 -4.75 8.14 -20.54
CA VAL A 97 -4.38 6.73 -20.37
C VAL A 97 -5.62 5.86 -20.57
N ASP A 98 -5.46 4.74 -21.27
CA ASP A 98 -6.52 3.74 -21.41
C ASP A 98 -6.99 3.23 -20.02
N PRO A 99 -8.32 3.16 -19.76
CA PRO A 99 -8.85 2.75 -18.46
C PRO A 99 -8.40 1.37 -17.99
N GLU A 100 -8.25 0.43 -18.91
CA GLU A 100 -7.87 -0.93 -18.59
C GLU A 100 -6.41 -1.00 -18.15
N VAL A 101 -5.52 -0.30 -18.87
CA VAL A 101 -4.11 -0.16 -18.52
C VAL A 101 -3.95 0.56 -17.17
N ALA A 102 -4.69 1.65 -16.94
CA ALA A 102 -4.67 2.38 -15.68
C ALA A 102 -5.10 1.50 -14.49
N CYS A 103 -6.19 0.73 -14.65
CA CYS A 103 -6.65 -0.20 -13.61
C CYS A 103 -5.63 -1.29 -13.34
N ARG A 104 -5.06 -1.92 -14.38
CA ARG A 104 -4.04 -2.96 -14.22
C ARG A 104 -2.80 -2.44 -13.51
N ALA A 105 -2.32 -1.25 -13.89
CA ALA A 105 -1.15 -0.60 -13.29
C ALA A 105 -1.35 -0.26 -11.80
N LEU A 106 -2.49 0.29 -11.43
CA LEU A 106 -2.77 0.61 -10.02
C LEU A 106 -3.05 -0.66 -9.20
N ALA A 107 -3.64 -1.70 -9.80
CA ALA A 107 -3.85 -2.97 -9.14
C ALA A 107 -2.52 -3.68 -8.81
N THR A 108 -1.55 -3.68 -9.72
CA THR A 108 -0.21 -4.22 -9.45
C THR A 108 0.53 -3.41 -8.38
N CYS A 109 0.26 -2.11 -8.27
CA CYS A 109 0.83 -1.28 -7.20
C CYS A 109 0.43 -1.71 -5.78
N THR A 110 -0.60 -2.57 -5.62
CA THR A 110 -1.01 -3.10 -4.32
C THR A 110 -0.05 -4.14 -3.72
N TRP A 111 0.98 -4.57 -4.46
CA TRP A 111 2.05 -5.42 -3.95
C TRP A 111 2.97 -4.72 -2.91
N SER A 112 2.62 -3.50 -2.53
CA SER A 112 3.25 -2.63 -1.54
C SER A 112 3.14 -3.09 -0.07
N GLY A 113 2.64 -4.31 0.20
CA GLY A 113 2.33 -4.79 1.54
C GLY A 113 3.51 -4.92 2.52
N ASN A 114 4.76 -4.94 2.02
CA ASN A 114 5.95 -5.16 2.84
C ASN A 114 6.82 -3.90 3.05
N LEU A 115 6.29 -2.71 2.73
CA LEU A 115 7.05 -1.46 2.82
C LEU A 115 7.33 -1.03 4.26
N THR A 116 6.35 -1.17 5.15
CA THR A 116 6.48 -0.75 6.55
C THR A 116 6.11 -1.88 7.52
N PRO A 117 6.47 -1.73 8.81
CA PRO A 117 6.05 -2.69 9.83
C PRO A 117 4.54 -2.79 10.02
N TYR A 118 3.74 -1.92 9.39
CA TYR A 118 2.29 -1.83 9.60
C TYR A 118 1.46 -1.86 8.32
N THR A 119 2.06 -1.93 7.14
CA THR A 119 1.31 -1.96 5.87
C THR A 119 0.41 -3.18 5.69
N SER A 120 0.79 -4.32 6.29
CA SER A 120 0.05 -5.57 6.20
C SER A 120 -0.16 -6.18 7.58
N ALA A 121 -1.27 -6.90 7.76
CA ALA A 121 -1.68 -7.49 9.03
C ALA A 121 -0.62 -8.34 9.77
N PRO A 122 0.24 -9.15 9.10
CA PRO A 122 1.24 -9.93 9.79
C PRO A 122 2.49 -9.12 10.19
N ASN A 123 2.76 -7.98 9.53
CA ASN A 123 4.00 -7.23 9.73
C ASN A 123 4.19 -6.74 11.18
N PRO A 124 3.16 -6.18 11.85
CA PRO A 124 3.31 -5.72 13.22
C PRO A 124 3.66 -6.84 14.21
N ALA A 125 3.11 -8.03 13.98
CA ALA A 125 3.39 -9.20 14.81
C ALA A 125 4.84 -9.66 14.64
N PHE A 126 5.35 -9.69 13.39
CA PHE A 126 6.75 -10.02 13.12
C PHE A 126 7.71 -8.95 13.64
N PHE A 127 7.38 -7.68 13.46
CA PHE A 127 8.18 -6.57 13.98
C PHE A 127 8.25 -6.58 15.51
N GLY A 128 7.14 -6.95 16.17
CA GLY A 128 7.05 -7.09 17.62
C GLY A 128 7.94 -8.19 18.22
N LEU A 129 8.50 -9.10 17.41
CA LEU A 129 9.45 -10.12 17.88
C LEU A 129 10.84 -9.55 18.20
N GLY A 130 11.16 -8.34 17.74
CA GLY A 130 12.43 -7.67 18.04
C GLY A 130 13.66 -8.20 17.29
N TYR A 131 13.49 -9.15 16.36
CA TYR A 131 14.60 -9.69 15.54
C TYR A 131 15.16 -8.68 14.53
N VAL A 132 14.36 -7.70 14.12
CA VAL A 132 14.72 -6.72 13.07
C VAL A 132 14.60 -5.32 13.65
N THR A 133 15.65 -4.52 13.50
CA THR A 133 15.63 -3.12 13.93
C THR A 133 14.75 -2.27 13.01
N ASN A 134 14.25 -1.14 13.52
CA ASN A 134 13.47 -0.20 12.72
C ASN A 134 14.21 0.24 11.44
N LYS A 135 15.51 0.56 11.56
CA LYS A 135 16.33 0.95 10.39
C LYS A 135 16.43 -0.15 9.34
N GLN A 136 16.60 -1.40 9.76
CA GLN A 136 16.69 -2.53 8.82
C GLN A 136 15.36 -2.76 8.10
N TRP A 137 14.24 -2.71 8.82
CA TRP A 137 12.93 -2.91 8.18
C TRP A 137 12.65 -1.83 7.14
N TRP A 138 12.87 -0.55 7.48
CA TRP A 138 12.64 0.55 6.56
C TRP A 138 13.61 0.54 5.37
N GLY A 139 14.87 0.15 5.60
CA GLY A 139 15.85 -0.06 4.53
C GLY A 139 15.42 -1.16 3.56
N CYS A 140 15.02 -2.32 4.08
CA CYS A 140 14.48 -3.42 3.27
C CYS A 140 13.19 -3.01 2.55
N GLY A 141 12.29 -2.28 3.21
CA GLY A 141 11.06 -1.77 2.62
C GLY A 141 11.33 -0.86 1.42
N PHE A 142 12.31 0.04 1.53
CA PHE A 142 12.73 0.88 0.39
C PHE A 142 13.30 0.04 -0.77
N VAL A 143 14.14 -0.96 -0.48
CA VAL A 143 14.64 -1.87 -1.52
C VAL A 143 13.51 -2.62 -2.21
N VAL A 144 12.54 -3.12 -1.43
CA VAL A 144 11.35 -3.81 -1.94
C VAL A 144 10.51 -2.86 -2.81
N LEU A 145 10.36 -1.59 -2.44
CA LEU A 145 9.71 -0.58 -3.29
C LEU A 145 10.39 -0.49 -4.65
N CYS A 146 11.72 -0.33 -4.67
CA CYS A 146 12.47 -0.22 -5.92
C CYS A 146 12.30 -1.48 -6.79
N VAL A 147 12.36 -2.67 -6.20
CA VAL A 147 12.19 -3.94 -6.93
C VAL A 147 10.78 -4.02 -7.52
N ASN A 148 9.74 -3.77 -6.72
CA ASN A 148 8.35 -3.79 -7.21
C ASN A 148 8.13 -2.78 -8.35
N PHE A 149 8.72 -1.59 -8.23
CA PHE A 149 8.60 -0.57 -9.27
C PHE A 149 9.33 -0.96 -10.56
N VAL A 150 10.51 -1.59 -10.44
CA VAL A 150 11.23 -2.16 -11.59
C VAL A 150 10.44 -3.29 -12.24
N GLU A 151 9.82 -4.17 -11.47
CA GLU A 151 8.95 -5.24 -11.96
C GLU A 151 7.72 -4.68 -12.69
N LEU A 152 7.12 -3.60 -12.17
CA LEU A 152 6.02 -2.90 -12.83
C LEU A 152 6.42 -2.37 -14.22
N ILE A 153 7.60 -1.74 -14.33
CA ILE A 153 8.08 -1.18 -15.59
C ILE A 153 8.47 -2.28 -16.58
N SER A 154 9.22 -3.27 -16.12
CA SER A 154 9.79 -4.32 -16.97
C SER A 154 8.75 -5.38 -17.34
N ILE A 155 8.20 -6.06 -16.34
CA ILE A 155 7.26 -7.17 -16.52
C ILE A 155 5.85 -6.62 -16.75
N GLY A 156 5.41 -5.61 -16.02
CA GLY A 156 4.07 -5.03 -16.23
C GLY A 156 3.95 -4.39 -17.61
N PHE A 157 4.56 -3.21 -17.78
CA PHE A 157 4.41 -2.44 -19.01
C PHE A 157 5.05 -3.12 -20.22
N GLY A 158 6.23 -3.76 -20.07
CA GLY A 158 6.87 -4.49 -21.16
C GLY A 158 6.05 -5.68 -21.68
N TYR A 159 5.43 -6.46 -20.78
CA TYR A 159 4.55 -7.57 -21.19
C TYR A 159 3.24 -7.07 -21.80
N TRP A 160 2.63 -6.04 -21.25
CA TRP A 160 1.38 -5.48 -21.80
C TRP A 160 1.60 -4.86 -23.18
N TRP A 161 2.79 -4.30 -23.42
CA TRP A 161 3.19 -3.85 -24.76
C TRP A 161 3.30 -5.02 -25.74
N LEU A 162 3.93 -6.14 -25.34
CA LEU A 162 4.00 -7.35 -26.17
C LEU A 162 2.62 -7.95 -26.50
N LEU A 163 1.67 -7.87 -25.56
CA LEU A 163 0.31 -8.37 -25.75
C LEU A 163 -0.59 -7.41 -26.54
N GLY A 164 -0.11 -6.21 -26.89
CA GLY A 164 -0.90 -5.22 -27.64
C GLY A 164 -1.97 -4.52 -26.80
N PHE A 165 -1.92 -4.58 -25.47
CA PHE A 165 -2.89 -3.89 -24.61
C PHE A 165 -2.78 -2.37 -24.63
N TRP A 166 -1.79 -1.81 -25.35
CA TRP A 166 -1.58 -0.39 -25.55
C TRP A 166 -2.16 0.15 -26.86
N SER A 167 -2.75 -0.70 -27.72
CA SER A 167 -3.18 -0.32 -29.08
C SER A 167 -4.69 -0.20 -29.26
N SER A 168 -5.41 0.22 -28.22
CA SER A 168 -6.86 0.49 -28.29
C SER A 168 -7.14 1.98 -28.39
#